data_AF-A0A0W0WGS5-F1
#
_entry.id   AF-A0A0W0WGS5-F1
#
_cell.length_a   1.000
_cell.length_b   1.000
_cell.length_c   1.000
_cell.angle_alpha   90.00
_cell.angle_beta   90.00
_cell.angle_gamma   90.00
#
_symmetry.space_group_name_H-M   'P 1'
#
loop_
_entity.id
_entity.type
_entity.pdbx_description
1 polymer ?
#
loop_
_entity_poly.entity_id
_entity_poly.type
_entity_poly.pdbx_seq_one_letter_code
_entity_poly.pdbx_strand_id
1 'polypeptide(L)'
;MLSTQDLIITLATDLASKHVPIPALIKLIDSAEKPDEVVSEFDEVGDGLVHLLLSRVNEDEDEIITFVKKYSASLDLNRQTETGETALHVIAKKDLAKLSALVLSGELQFASKPNLYAKNESGKTPAEMAGVLSKDLFKEVMQDDFIDRVVLVTSFATDSVFSYLMDNEYATVVWTESGDPDARASVIKAIAEKSGLIADDGTVGKHLNFAETLYDKSFVDRPHSHWTWNHLCHPNIGGAWEDALIAVIDPLTSFQNVEGIVPYDTTIMGPHRLSGQSIILVPNDAVAALTKRLKEEGSFLGTIQGYDPSVMTLRQALEKAMKTHYPKAATLFNHKAGNVNLTKITKSTAGYFGYDFSYGLFDELFMQFEGNNVPLMRGRATISLPAYREYSQDRHVGLHSGSVSDIEKNTILLHLKEVSIKPEKLSEKIPYLIGKEGNKEISKLCTVEAYKVYKKLHQYSEETGAHDYAEYLLKKAIIADFRAYHYQVDAKEPALDSIKLKQMVDESFEGLVAALEKITRHGADLTEYRATMAETYTKILTPPKSTIVKEGVKFSIWTEEPVQLPAQLQRELEHDQSANPKQTVEEQPSSQDVQVFV
;
A
#
# COMPACT_ATOMS: atom_id res chain seq x y z
N MET A 1 26.94 46.63 -26.25
CA MET A 1 26.41 45.35 -25.78
C MET A 1 27.35 44.27 -26.31
N LEU A 2 27.82 43.38 -25.44
CA LEU A 2 28.50 42.15 -25.89
C LEU A 2 27.46 41.25 -26.54
N SER A 3 27.81 40.54 -27.61
CA SER A 3 26.92 39.49 -28.12
C SER A 3 26.87 38.32 -27.14
N THR A 4 25.81 37.52 -27.15
CA THR A 4 25.70 36.29 -26.34
C THR A 4 26.93 35.39 -26.53
N GLN A 5 27.41 35.28 -27.77
CA GLN A 5 28.58 34.49 -28.12
C GLN A 5 29.89 35.06 -27.54
N ASP A 6 30.09 36.38 -27.56
CA ASP A 6 31.26 37.01 -26.91
C ASP A 6 31.24 36.80 -25.39
N LEU A 7 30.04 36.82 -24.81
CA LEU A 7 29.85 36.60 -23.38
C LEU A 7 30.17 35.14 -23.01
N ILE A 8 29.65 34.15 -23.74
CA ILE A 8 29.95 32.72 -23.53
C ILE A 8 31.45 32.43 -23.65
N ILE A 9 32.12 32.98 -24.67
CA ILE A 9 33.57 32.81 -24.86
C ILE A 9 34.33 33.38 -23.65
N THR A 10 33.91 34.55 -23.15
CA THR A 10 34.49 35.19 -21.96
C THR A 10 34.30 34.30 -20.73
N LEU A 11 33.07 33.83 -20.47
CA LEU A 11 32.73 32.95 -19.36
C LEU A 11 33.52 31.63 -19.39
N ALA A 12 33.62 31.00 -20.56
CA ALA A 12 34.36 29.76 -20.77
C ALA A 12 35.86 29.94 -20.49
N THR A 13 36.45 31.04 -20.99
CA THR A 13 37.87 31.37 -20.77
C THR A 13 38.15 31.65 -19.29
N ASP A 14 37.27 32.40 -18.64
CA ASP A 14 37.40 32.82 -17.25
C ASP A 14 37.25 31.64 -16.27
N LEU A 15 36.27 30.75 -16.51
CA LEU A 15 36.09 29.55 -15.69
C LEU A 15 37.23 28.54 -15.89
N ALA A 16 37.73 28.36 -17.11
CA ALA A 16 38.86 27.48 -17.39
C ALA A 16 40.16 27.95 -16.70
N SER A 17 40.34 29.27 -16.54
CA SER A 17 41.51 29.86 -15.88
C SER A 17 41.44 29.88 -14.34
N LYS A 18 40.30 29.51 -13.74
CA LYS A 18 40.04 29.53 -12.28
C LYS A 18 40.21 30.90 -11.61
N HIS A 19 40.15 32.00 -12.35
CA HIS A 19 40.45 33.35 -11.81
C HIS A 19 39.22 34.21 -11.46
N VAL A 20 37.99 33.77 -11.76
CA VAL A 20 36.77 34.57 -11.54
C VAL A 20 35.92 33.99 -10.40
N PRO A 21 35.67 34.73 -9.30
CA PRO A 21 34.74 34.33 -8.24
C PRO A 21 33.29 34.16 -8.75
N ILE A 22 32.51 33.26 -8.18
CA ILE A 22 31.13 33.00 -8.61
C ILE A 22 30.24 34.26 -8.53
N PRO A 23 30.37 35.16 -7.54
CA PRO A 23 29.62 36.43 -7.53
C PRO A 23 29.90 37.32 -8.75
N ALA A 24 31.14 37.34 -9.23
CA ALA A 24 31.51 38.09 -10.43
C ALA A 24 30.93 37.44 -11.69
N LEU A 25 30.91 36.11 -11.74
CA LEU A 25 30.24 35.34 -12.79
C LEU A 25 28.74 35.66 -12.85
N ILE A 26 28.04 35.62 -11.71
CA ILE A 26 26.61 35.97 -11.62
C ILE A 26 26.38 37.39 -12.13
N LYS A 27 27.20 38.36 -11.70
CA LYS A 27 27.08 39.76 -12.15
C LYS A 27 27.28 39.91 -13.66
N LEU A 28 28.19 39.12 -14.26
CA LEU A 28 28.43 39.13 -15.69
C LEU A 28 27.24 38.56 -16.45
N ILE A 29 26.69 37.43 -16.01
CA ILE A 29 25.49 36.80 -16.59
C ILE A 29 24.27 37.73 -16.46
N ASP A 30 24.08 38.37 -15.30
CA ASP A 30 23.02 39.35 -15.06
C ASP A 30 23.10 40.60 -15.95
N SER A 31 24.27 40.89 -16.49
CA SER A 31 24.47 42.02 -17.39
C SER A 31 24.04 41.74 -18.83
N ALA A 32 23.77 40.47 -19.16
CA ALA A 32 23.25 40.08 -20.46
C ALA A 32 21.77 40.45 -20.60
N GLU A 33 21.31 40.65 -21.84
CA GLU A 33 19.89 40.94 -22.13
C GLU A 33 18.99 39.77 -21.74
N LYS A 34 19.51 38.54 -21.83
CA LYS A 34 18.80 37.30 -21.52
C LYS A 34 19.68 36.34 -20.72
N PRO A 35 19.78 36.54 -19.39
CA PRO A 35 20.64 35.75 -18.51
C PRO A 35 20.40 34.24 -18.60
N ASP A 36 19.14 33.82 -18.67
CA ASP A 36 18.75 32.40 -18.70
C ASP A 36 19.17 31.70 -20.01
N GLU A 37 19.09 32.40 -21.15
CA GLU A 37 19.58 31.89 -22.45
C GLU A 37 21.11 31.73 -22.42
N VAL A 38 21.83 32.70 -21.85
CA VAL A 38 23.29 32.60 -21.65
C VAL A 38 23.66 31.37 -20.83
N VAL A 39 22.96 31.12 -19.72
CA VAL A 39 23.22 29.96 -18.86
C VAL A 39 22.96 28.66 -19.62
N SER A 40 21.82 28.55 -20.31
CA SER A 40 21.46 27.36 -21.08
C SER A 40 22.48 27.09 -22.19
N GLU A 41 22.83 28.10 -22.99
CA GLU A 41 23.80 27.97 -24.08
C GLU A 41 25.20 27.63 -23.56
N PHE A 42 25.59 28.17 -22.39
CA PHE A 42 26.90 27.85 -21.83
C PHE A 42 26.94 26.45 -21.22
N ASP A 43 25.85 26.00 -20.60
CA ASP A 43 25.73 24.62 -20.13
C ASP A 43 25.76 23.60 -21.29
N GLU A 44 25.54 24.08 -22.52
CA GLU A 44 25.72 23.30 -23.74
C GLU A 44 27.19 23.11 -24.19
N VAL A 45 28.15 23.85 -23.61
CA VAL A 45 29.56 23.84 -24.04
C VAL A 45 30.43 22.89 -23.21
N GLY A 46 31.23 22.04 -23.88
CA GLY A 46 32.21 21.16 -23.21
C GLY A 46 31.54 20.18 -22.24
N ASP A 47 32.10 20.05 -21.02
CA ASP A 47 31.48 19.26 -19.94
C ASP A 47 30.23 19.93 -19.33
N GLY A 48 29.94 21.19 -19.68
CA GLY A 48 28.85 21.98 -19.13
C GLY A 48 29.27 22.88 -17.96
N LEU A 49 28.48 23.93 -17.73
CA LEU A 49 28.73 24.96 -16.74
C LEU A 49 28.64 24.39 -15.32
N VAL A 50 27.68 23.49 -15.06
CA VAL A 50 27.52 22.89 -13.72
C VAL A 50 28.75 22.08 -13.31
N HIS A 51 29.29 21.25 -14.21
CA HIS A 51 30.51 20.47 -13.93
C HIS A 51 31.71 21.37 -13.66
N LEU A 52 31.85 22.45 -14.43
CA LEU A 52 32.90 23.45 -14.22
C LEU A 52 32.78 24.11 -12.84
N LEU A 53 31.58 24.52 -12.42
CA LEU A 53 31.34 25.06 -11.08
C LEU A 53 31.67 24.05 -9.98
N LEU A 54 31.18 22.81 -10.11
CA LEU A 54 31.43 21.75 -9.13
C LEU A 54 32.90 21.35 -9.03
N SER A 55 33.68 21.49 -10.10
CA SER A 55 35.13 21.27 -10.07
C SER A 55 35.85 22.20 -9.08
N ARG A 56 35.25 23.36 -8.76
CA ARG A 56 35.80 24.43 -7.92
C ARG A 56 35.35 24.40 -6.46
N VAL A 57 34.44 23.50 -6.08
CA VAL A 57 33.70 23.55 -4.80
C VAL A 57 34.53 23.54 -3.49
N ASN A 58 35.83 23.29 -3.54
CA ASN A 58 36.65 23.19 -2.33
C ASN A 58 36.72 24.51 -1.51
N GLU A 59 36.24 25.64 -2.06
CA GLU A 59 36.23 26.95 -1.38
C GLU A 59 34.85 27.67 -1.39
N ASP A 60 33.87 27.25 -2.21
CA ASP A 60 32.73 28.11 -2.61
C ASP A 60 31.33 27.44 -2.60
N GLU A 61 31.05 26.41 -1.78
CA GLU A 61 29.76 25.66 -1.82
C GLU A 61 28.53 26.59 -1.69
N ASP A 62 28.55 27.57 -0.78
CA ASP A 62 27.43 28.49 -0.58
C ASP A 62 27.21 29.42 -1.80
N GLU A 63 28.28 29.74 -2.55
CA GLU A 63 28.18 30.52 -3.78
C GLU A 63 27.63 29.69 -4.94
N ILE A 64 28.02 28.41 -5.05
CA ILE A 64 27.42 27.47 -6.00
C ILE A 64 25.93 27.28 -5.69
N ILE A 65 25.56 27.12 -4.43
CA ILE A 65 24.16 27.06 -3.99
C ILE A 65 23.40 28.31 -4.44
N THR A 66 23.99 29.49 -4.26
CA THR A 66 23.40 30.76 -4.70
C THR A 66 23.20 30.79 -6.22
N PHE A 67 24.20 30.33 -6.98
CA PHE A 67 24.12 30.22 -8.42
C PHE A 67 22.99 29.27 -8.86
N VAL A 68 22.97 28.05 -8.31
CA VAL A 68 22.00 27.00 -8.65
C VAL A 68 20.58 27.46 -8.32
N LYS A 69 20.33 28.08 -7.16
CA LYS A 69 19.01 28.63 -6.82
C LYS A 69 18.53 29.68 -7.82
N LYS A 70 19.45 30.47 -8.35
CA LYS A 70 19.11 31.58 -9.25
C LYS A 70 18.80 31.13 -10.66
N TYR A 71 19.55 30.17 -11.19
CA TYR A 71 19.47 29.77 -12.60
C TYR A 71 19.02 28.32 -12.81
N SER A 72 18.42 27.66 -11.80
CA SER A 72 18.11 26.23 -11.86
C SER A 72 17.38 25.83 -13.15
N ALA A 73 16.40 26.63 -13.60
CA ALA A 73 15.57 26.32 -14.76
C ALA A 73 16.35 26.21 -16.08
N SER A 74 17.56 26.80 -16.14
CA SER A 74 18.46 26.76 -17.29
C SER A 74 19.58 25.74 -17.16
N LEU A 75 19.65 24.99 -16.06
CA LEU A 75 20.72 24.01 -15.81
C LEU A 75 20.24 22.60 -16.12
N ASP A 76 21.03 21.87 -16.92
CA ASP A 76 20.81 20.45 -17.20
C ASP A 76 21.74 19.57 -16.36
N LEU A 77 21.21 19.05 -15.26
CA LEU A 77 21.96 18.16 -14.37
C LEU A 77 22.19 16.76 -14.96
N ASN A 78 21.59 16.44 -16.11
CA ASN A 78 21.71 15.14 -16.77
C ASN A 78 22.83 15.07 -17.82
N ARG A 79 23.44 16.21 -18.15
CA ARG A 79 24.61 16.24 -19.02
C ARG A 79 25.68 15.32 -18.46
N GLN A 80 26.34 14.56 -19.33
CA GLN A 80 27.42 13.66 -18.96
C GLN A 80 28.76 14.24 -19.42
N THR A 81 29.77 14.14 -18.56
CA THR A 81 31.18 14.36 -18.94
C THR A 81 31.68 13.24 -19.85
N GLU A 82 32.92 13.36 -20.34
CA GLU A 82 33.59 12.27 -21.08
C GLU A 82 33.61 10.93 -20.31
N THR A 83 33.63 10.96 -18.97
CA THR A 83 33.61 9.75 -18.13
C THR A 83 32.20 9.26 -17.77
N GLY A 84 31.17 9.84 -18.40
CA GLY A 84 29.77 9.54 -18.13
C GLY A 84 29.24 10.07 -16.79
N GLU A 85 30.01 10.86 -16.05
CA GLU A 85 29.56 11.44 -14.78
C GLU A 85 28.58 12.58 -15.07
N THR A 86 27.43 12.57 -14.41
CA THR A 86 26.50 13.71 -14.38
C THR A 86 26.80 14.63 -13.21
N ALA A 87 26.16 15.81 -13.16
CA ALA A 87 26.34 16.74 -12.05
C ALA A 87 26.02 16.09 -10.69
N LEU A 88 24.97 15.24 -10.66
CA LEU A 88 24.62 14.47 -9.47
C LEU A 88 25.73 13.50 -9.03
N HIS A 89 26.44 12.87 -9.97
CA HIS A 89 27.57 12.00 -9.62
C HIS A 89 28.68 12.80 -8.92
N VAL A 90 29.01 13.98 -9.45
CA VAL A 90 30.05 14.84 -8.87
C VAL A 90 29.63 15.37 -7.49
N ILE A 91 28.38 15.80 -7.35
CA ILE A 91 27.80 16.25 -6.06
C ILE A 91 27.88 15.14 -5.01
N ALA A 92 27.45 13.93 -5.37
CA ALA A 92 27.46 12.76 -4.49
C ALA A 92 28.89 12.37 -4.09
N LYS A 93 29.79 12.26 -5.08
CA LYS A 93 31.21 11.88 -4.90
C LYS A 93 31.98 12.86 -4.00
N LYS A 94 31.66 14.16 -4.10
CA LYS A 94 32.27 15.22 -3.28
C LYS A 94 31.59 15.41 -1.93
N ASP A 95 30.53 14.65 -1.64
CA ASP A 95 29.78 14.65 -0.38
C ASP A 95 29.20 16.04 -0.01
N LEU A 96 28.72 16.77 -1.01
CA LEU A 96 28.17 18.12 -0.86
C LEU A 96 26.74 18.05 -0.31
N ALA A 97 26.59 17.84 1.00
CA ALA A 97 25.30 17.54 1.62
C ALA A 97 24.26 18.67 1.45
N LYS A 98 24.64 19.94 1.60
CA LYS A 98 23.69 21.07 1.45
C LYS A 98 23.20 21.18 0.01
N LEU A 99 24.11 21.06 -0.95
CA LEU A 99 23.76 21.11 -2.37
C LEU A 99 22.94 19.88 -2.78
N SER A 100 23.26 18.69 -2.24
CA SER A 100 22.49 17.47 -2.44
C SER A 100 21.05 17.65 -1.96
N ALA A 101 20.86 18.15 -0.73
CA ALA A 101 19.53 18.43 -0.17
C ALA A 101 18.75 19.41 -1.04
N LEU A 102 19.39 20.48 -1.52
CA LEU A 102 18.75 21.47 -2.39
C LEU A 102 18.34 20.90 -3.76
N VAL A 103 19.23 20.15 -4.40
CA VAL A 103 18.99 19.63 -5.76
C VAL A 103 17.95 18.49 -5.74
N LEU A 104 17.92 17.71 -4.67
CA LEU A 104 17.04 16.55 -4.52
C LEU A 104 15.70 16.88 -3.84
N SER A 105 15.54 18.06 -3.22
CA SER A 105 14.29 18.42 -2.51
C SER A 105 13.08 18.58 -3.44
N GLY A 106 13.30 18.73 -4.75
CA GLY A 106 12.24 19.05 -5.72
C GLY A 106 11.73 20.49 -5.65
N GLU A 107 12.29 21.33 -4.77
CA GLU A 107 11.95 22.76 -4.66
C GLU A 107 12.40 23.56 -5.89
N LEU A 108 13.47 23.10 -6.54
CA LEU A 108 14.02 23.73 -7.74
C LEU A 108 13.50 23.05 -9.01
N GLN A 109 13.16 23.86 -10.00
CA GLN A 109 12.89 23.39 -11.36
C GLN A 109 14.17 23.47 -12.17
N PHE A 110 14.58 22.35 -12.76
CA PHE A 110 15.74 22.23 -13.64
C PHE A 110 15.31 22.15 -15.11
N ALA A 111 16.24 22.38 -16.05
CA ALA A 111 15.96 22.27 -17.49
C ALA A 111 15.41 20.88 -17.86
N SER A 112 15.90 19.85 -17.16
CA SER A 112 15.36 18.50 -17.21
C SER A 112 15.33 17.89 -15.79
N LYS A 113 14.42 16.95 -15.53
CA LYS A 113 14.33 16.29 -14.22
C LYS A 113 15.65 15.53 -13.95
N PRO A 114 16.31 15.74 -12.80
CA PRO A 114 17.57 15.05 -12.52
C PRO A 114 17.41 13.52 -12.51
N ASN A 115 18.27 12.83 -13.25
CA ASN A 115 18.23 11.39 -13.45
C ASN A 115 19.08 10.70 -12.36
N LEU A 116 18.38 10.21 -11.33
CA LEU A 116 18.97 9.50 -10.20
C LEU A 116 19.59 8.14 -10.58
N TYR A 117 19.25 7.60 -11.76
CA TYR A 117 19.65 6.28 -12.22
C TYR A 117 20.68 6.33 -13.36
N ALA A 118 21.16 7.54 -13.71
CA ALA A 118 22.24 7.69 -14.66
C ALA A 118 23.46 6.88 -14.19
N LYS A 119 24.13 6.21 -15.11
CA LYS A 119 25.35 5.43 -14.82
C LYS A 119 26.53 6.08 -15.51
N ASN A 120 27.63 6.21 -14.78
CA ASN A 120 28.92 6.58 -15.38
C ASN A 120 29.57 5.40 -16.13
N GLU A 121 30.75 5.62 -16.71
CA GLU A 121 31.50 4.56 -17.42
C GLU A 121 31.86 3.35 -16.54
N SER A 122 31.96 3.52 -15.22
CA SER A 122 32.15 2.42 -14.27
C SER A 122 30.86 1.68 -13.91
N GLY A 123 29.73 2.08 -14.49
CA GLY A 123 28.42 1.50 -14.26
C GLY A 123 27.76 1.89 -12.92
N LYS A 124 28.30 2.90 -12.22
CA LYS A 124 27.81 3.36 -10.91
C LYS A 124 26.82 4.51 -11.04
N THR A 125 25.82 4.55 -10.17
CA THR A 125 24.87 5.68 -10.03
C THR A 125 25.38 6.75 -9.06
N PRO A 126 24.76 7.95 -9.00
CA PRO A 126 25.09 8.96 -8.00
C PRO A 126 25.01 8.42 -6.57
N ALA A 127 23.94 7.68 -6.22
CA ALA A 127 23.78 7.11 -4.88
C ALA A 127 24.89 6.11 -4.50
N GLU A 128 25.38 5.32 -5.47
CA GLU A 128 26.50 4.39 -5.26
C GLU A 128 27.86 5.09 -5.11
N MET A 129 27.94 6.36 -5.52
CA MET A 129 29.11 7.22 -5.37
C MET A 129 29.02 8.16 -4.17
N ALA A 130 27.85 8.26 -3.52
CA ALA A 130 27.60 9.20 -2.45
C ALA A 130 28.53 8.99 -1.25
N GLY A 131 29.09 10.10 -0.76
CA GLY A 131 29.86 10.14 0.48
C GLY A 131 28.99 9.94 1.72
N VAL A 132 29.61 9.98 2.90
CA VAL A 132 28.95 9.60 4.17
C VAL A 132 27.78 10.53 4.50
N LEU A 133 27.91 11.83 4.24
CA LEU A 133 26.90 12.82 4.61
C LEU A 133 25.69 12.84 3.67
N SER A 134 25.88 12.44 2.40
CA SER A 134 24.85 12.48 1.36
C SER A 134 24.21 11.12 1.07
N LYS A 135 24.83 10.01 1.48
CA LYS A 135 24.41 8.65 1.14
C LYS A 135 22.95 8.34 1.48
N ASP A 136 22.53 8.61 2.70
CA ASP A 136 21.17 8.26 3.15
C ASP A 136 20.11 9.08 2.41
N LEU A 137 20.39 10.37 2.16
CA LEU A 137 19.53 11.24 1.35
C LEU A 137 19.35 10.71 -0.08
N PHE A 138 20.45 10.32 -0.76
CA PHE A 138 20.36 9.75 -2.10
C PHE A 138 19.59 8.43 -2.11
N LYS A 139 19.77 7.59 -1.07
CA LYS A 139 19.04 6.33 -0.93
C LYS A 139 17.54 6.57 -0.73
N GLU A 140 17.16 7.48 0.16
CA GLU A 140 15.77 7.88 0.43
C GLU A 140 15.09 8.42 -0.84
N VAL A 141 15.72 9.38 -1.51
CA VAL A 141 15.14 10.00 -2.72
C VAL A 141 15.03 9.01 -3.88
N MET A 142 15.97 8.07 -4.03
CA MET A 142 15.85 6.98 -4.99
C MET A 142 14.70 6.03 -4.65
N GLN A 143 14.52 5.71 -3.38
CA GLN A 143 13.42 4.89 -2.90
C GLN A 143 12.09 5.59 -3.19
N ASP A 144 11.94 6.86 -2.83
CA ASP A 144 10.72 7.64 -3.07
C ASP A 144 10.40 7.76 -4.56
N ASP A 145 11.40 8.08 -5.40
CA ASP A 145 11.19 8.13 -6.85
C ASP A 145 10.79 6.76 -7.43
N PHE A 146 11.30 5.65 -6.87
CA PHE A 146 10.84 4.31 -7.26
C PHE A 146 9.38 4.08 -6.88
N ILE A 147 8.99 4.36 -5.63
CA ILE A 147 7.62 4.14 -5.15
C ILE A 147 6.62 4.99 -5.95
N ASP A 148 6.97 6.24 -6.23
CA ASP A 148 6.16 7.17 -7.05
C ASP A 148 5.93 6.70 -8.49
N ARG A 149 6.79 5.81 -8.99
CA ARG A 149 6.70 5.25 -10.34
C ARG A 149 5.95 3.92 -10.38
N VAL A 150 5.65 3.33 -9.22
CA VAL A 150 4.87 2.10 -9.14
C VAL A 150 3.43 2.45 -8.78
N VAL A 151 2.51 2.16 -9.70
CA VAL A 151 1.08 2.22 -9.49
C VAL A 151 0.57 0.79 -9.43
N LEU A 152 -0.16 0.44 -8.38
CA LEU A 152 -0.72 -0.88 -8.22
C LEU A 152 -2.07 -0.96 -8.93
N VAL A 153 -2.29 -2.09 -9.60
CA VAL A 153 -3.51 -2.41 -10.32
C VAL A 153 -4.03 -3.76 -9.87
N THR A 154 -5.32 -3.81 -9.54
CA THR A 154 -6.05 -5.06 -9.38
C THR A 154 -7.23 -5.05 -10.34
N SER A 155 -7.45 -6.16 -11.02
CA SER A 155 -8.57 -6.31 -11.96
C SER A 155 -9.52 -7.39 -11.47
N PHE A 156 -10.80 -7.26 -11.84
CA PHE A 156 -11.81 -8.23 -11.45
C PHE A 156 -12.04 -9.16 -12.64
N ALA A 157 -11.37 -10.32 -12.63
CA ALA A 157 -11.59 -11.34 -13.63
C ALA A 157 -13.05 -11.82 -13.59
N THR A 158 -13.73 -11.69 -14.74
CA THR A 158 -15.17 -11.92 -14.85
C THR A 158 -15.57 -13.30 -14.32
N ASP A 159 -14.85 -14.35 -14.72
CA ASP A 159 -15.16 -15.73 -14.32
C ASP A 159 -14.96 -15.98 -12.82
N SER A 160 -13.92 -15.39 -12.23
CA SER A 160 -13.61 -15.54 -10.80
C SER A 160 -14.66 -14.86 -9.93
N VAL A 161 -15.04 -13.63 -10.29
CA VAL A 161 -16.11 -12.91 -9.58
C VAL A 161 -17.44 -13.62 -9.79
N PHE A 162 -17.75 -14.05 -11.02
CA PHE A 162 -18.99 -14.76 -11.29
C PHE A 162 -19.11 -16.07 -10.51
N SER A 163 -18.04 -16.86 -10.42
CA SER A 163 -18.00 -18.08 -9.59
C SER A 163 -18.26 -17.76 -8.12
N TYR A 164 -17.61 -16.71 -7.60
CA TYR A 164 -17.86 -16.22 -6.24
C TYR A 164 -19.32 -15.83 -6.02
N LEU A 165 -19.95 -15.16 -6.99
CA LEU A 165 -21.36 -14.77 -6.89
C LEU A 165 -22.31 -15.97 -6.86
N MET A 166 -22.00 -17.02 -7.63
CA MET A 166 -22.77 -18.26 -7.69
C MET A 166 -22.66 -19.06 -6.39
N ASP A 167 -21.46 -19.14 -5.79
CA ASP A 167 -21.20 -19.91 -4.57
C ASP A 167 -21.85 -19.30 -3.32
N ASN A 168 -22.20 -18.02 -3.36
CA ASN A 168 -22.76 -17.28 -2.23
C ASN A 168 -24.23 -16.88 -2.44
N GLU A 169 -24.94 -17.52 -3.38
CA GLU A 169 -26.38 -17.35 -3.67
C GLU A 169 -26.82 -15.87 -3.82
N TYR A 170 -26.01 -15.03 -4.47
CA TYR A 170 -26.36 -13.62 -4.58
C TYR A 170 -27.45 -13.36 -5.63
N ALA A 171 -28.47 -12.58 -5.23
CA ALA A 171 -29.56 -12.05 -6.08
C ALA A 171 -29.12 -11.10 -7.23
N THR A 172 -27.82 -11.04 -7.53
CA THR A 172 -27.20 -10.13 -8.51
C THR A 172 -26.86 -10.79 -9.84
N VAL A 173 -27.12 -12.10 -10.00
CA VAL A 173 -26.95 -12.78 -11.29
C VAL A 173 -27.93 -12.20 -12.31
N VAL A 174 -27.38 -11.72 -13.41
CA VAL A 174 -28.13 -11.23 -14.58
C VAL A 174 -28.25 -12.39 -15.56
N TRP A 175 -29.44 -12.54 -16.15
CA TRP A 175 -29.76 -13.61 -17.10
C TRP A 175 -30.03 -13.01 -18.48
N THR A 176 -29.56 -13.68 -19.53
CA THR A 176 -29.84 -13.33 -20.92
C THR A 176 -31.28 -13.68 -21.30
N GLU A 177 -31.74 -13.21 -22.46
CA GLU A 177 -33.05 -13.58 -23.01
C GLU A 177 -33.18 -15.09 -23.29
N SER A 178 -32.06 -15.79 -23.51
CA SER A 178 -32.02 -17.25 -23.68
C SER A 178 -32.14 -18.03 -22.35
N GLY A 179 -32.10 -17.33 -21.21
CA GLY A 179 -32.12 -17.95 -19.89
C GLY A 179 -30.75 -18.42 -19.40
N ASP A 180 -29.66 -18.02 -20.09
CA ASP A 180 -28.29 -18.29 -19.67
C ASP A 180 -27.78 -17.17 -18.75
N PRO A 181 -26.90 -17.43 -17.78
CA PRO A 181 -26.34 -16.36 -16.97
C PRO A 181 -25.38 -15.48 -17.78
N ASP A 182 -25.56 -14.17 -17.69
CA ASP A 182 -24.63 -13.18 -18.24
C ASP A 182 -23.58 -12.83 -17.18
N ALA A 183 -22.43 -13.49 -17.24
CA ALA A 183 -21.34 -13.28 -16.29
C ALA A 183 -20.84 -11.82 -16.28
N ARG A 184 -20.74 -11.17 -17.46
CA ARG A 184 -20.23 -9.81 -17.58
C ARG A 184 -21.18 -8.80 -16.93
N ALA A 185 -22.46 -8.86 -17.29
CA ALA A 185 -23.48 -8.00 -16.70
C ALA A 185 -23.64 -8.26 -15.19
N SER A 186 -23.52 -9.52 -14.74
CA SER A 186 -23.56 -9.88 -13.32
C SER A 186 -22.44 -9.24 -12.52
N VAL A 187 -21.21 -9.25 -13.04
CA VAL A 187 -20.04 -8.64 -12.38
C VAL A 187 -20.17 -7.13 -12.29
N ILE A 188 -20.60 -6.48 -13.39
CA ILE A 188 -20.85 -5.02 -13.41
C ILE A 188 -21.94 -4.66 -12.39
N LYS A 189 -23.04 -5.40 -12.37
CA LYS A 189 -24.13 -5.19 -11.42
C LYS A 189 -23.67 -5.39 -9.98
N ALA A 190 -22.90 -6.45 -9.72
CA ALA A 190 -22.38 -6.74 -8.39
C ALA A 190 -21.51 -5.59 -7.86
N ILE A 191 -20.61 -5.03 -8.66
CA ILE A 191 -19.79 -3.89 -8.22
C ILE A 191 -20.60 -2.60 -8.09
N ALA A 192 -21.64 -2.42 -8.90
CA ALA A 192 -22.48 -1.24 -8.83
C ALA A 192 -23.37 -1.22 -7.59
N GLU A 193 -23.85 -2.38 -7.15
CA GLU A 193 -24.91 -2.50 -6.15
C GLU A 193 -24.46 -3.10 -4.81
N LYS A 194 -23.29 -3.76 -4.73
CA LYS A 194 -22.85 -4.50 -3.55
C LYS A 194 -21.50 -4.04 -3.03
N SER A 195 -21.35 -4.10 -1.71
CA SER A 195 -20.13 -3.76 -0.97
C SER A 195 -19.13 -4.92 -0.86
N GLY A 196 -19.42 -6.08 -1.45
CA GLY A 196 -18.58 -7.28 -1.32
C GLY A 196 -17.21 -7.18 -2.00
N LEU A 197 -17.14 -6.55 -3.17
CA LEU A 197 -15.89 -6.36 -3.93
C LEU A 197 -15.21 -5.04 -3.57
N ILE A 198 -15.97 -3.96 -3.56
CA ILE A 198 -15.55 -2.61 -3.14
C ILE A 198 -16.62 -2.06 -2.20
N ALA A 199 -16.24 -1.79 -0.95
CA ALA A 199 -17.13 -1.20 0.04
C ALA A 199 -17.46 0.27 -0.29
N ASP A 200 -18.48 0.82 0.36
CA ASP A 200 -19.00 2.17 0.05
C ASP A 200 -18.00 3.31 0.38
N ASP A 201 -16.99 3.02 1.19
CA ASP A 201 -15.87 3.92 1.49
C ASP A 201 -14.66 3.74 0.56
N GLY A 202 -14.78 2.88 -0.45
CA GLY A 202 -13.71 2.51 -1.37
C GLY A 202 -12.79 1.41 -0.86
N THR A 203 -13.11 0.74 0.25
CA THR A 203 -12.26 -0.35 0.78
C THR A 203 -12.36 -1.60 -0.10
N VAL A 204 -11.21 -2.07 -0.59
CA VAL A 204 -11.04 -3.36 -1.28
C VAL A 204 -10.60 -4.41 -0.27
N GLY A 205 -11.12 -5.64 -0.40
CA GLY A 205 -10.73 -6.74 0.48
C GLY A 205 -11.28 -6.59 1.91
N LYS A 206 -12.46 -5.99 2.10
CA LYS A 206 -13.07 -5.81 3.44
C LYS A 206 -13.18 -7.12 4.23
N HIS A 207 -13.38 -8.25 3.56
CA HIS A 207 -13.42 -9.58 4.19
C HIS A 207 -12.06 -10.01 4.81
N LEU A 208 -10.98 -9.30 4.48
CA LEU A 208 -9.65 -9.46 5.06
C LEU A 208 -9.46 -8.62 6.33
N ASN A 209 -10.49 -7.91 6.82
CA ASN A 209 -10.43 -7.23 8.11
C ASN A 209 -10.41 -8.27 9.23
N PHE A 210 -9.20 -8.60 9.68
CA PHE A 210 -8.97 -9.63 10.68
C PHE A 210 -9.67 -9.34 12.01
N ALA A 211 -9.70 -8.07 12.43
CA ALA A 211 -10.31 -7.67 13.70
C ALA A 211 -11.84 -7.84 13.67
N GLU A 212 -12.49 -7.42 12.58
CA GLU A 212 -13.95 -7.57 12.41
C GLU A 212 -14.36 -9.06 12.28
N THR A 213 -13.51 -9.88 11.65
CA THR A 213 -13.79 -11.29 11.36
C THR A 213 -13.26 -12.26 12.42
N LEU A 214 -12.58 -11.80 13.47
CA LEU A 214 -11.94 -12.70 14.43
C LEU A 214 -12.94 -13.59 15.18
N TYR A 215 -14.06 -13.01 15.62
CA TYR A 215 -15.02 -13.68 16.50
C TYR A 215 -16.29 -14.18 15.79
N ASP A 216 -16.39 -13.95 14.47
CA ASP A 216 -17.50 -14.44 13.65
C ASP A 216 -17.33 -15.93 13.25
N LYS A 217 -18.29 -16.44 12.47
CA LYS A 217 -18.23 -17.78 11.85
C LYS A 217 -17.60 -17.75 10.46
N SER A 218 -16.53 -16.98 10.29
CA SER A 218 -15.70 -16.94 9.09
C SER A 218 -14.27 -17.40 9.39
N PHE A 219 -13.49 -17.55 8.33
CA PHE A 219 -12.06 -17.84 8.41
C PHE A 219 -11.34 -17.27 7.19
N VAL A 220 -10.32 -16.46 7.43
CA VAL A 220 -9.46 -15.89 6.39
C VAL A 220 -8.27 -16.82 6.17
N ASP A 221 -8.34 -17.62 5.11
CA ASP A 221 -7.26 -18.52 4.67
C ASP A 221 -6.34 -17.91 3.61
N ARG A 222 -6.83 -16.87 2.91
CA ARG A 222 -6.06 -16.01 2.00
C ARG A 222 -6.01 -14.60 2.58
N PRO A 223 -4.99 -14.23 3.35
CA PRO A 223 -5.02 -13.00 4.14
C PRO A 223 -4.62 -11.74 3.36
N HIS A 224 -4.37 -11.87 2.06
CA HIS A 224 -3.90 -10.78 1.22
C HIS A 224 -4.68 -10.67 -0.08
N SER A 225 -4.58 -9.49 -0.68
CA SER A 225 -5.02 -9.22 -2.04
C SER A 225 -3.81 -9.11 -2.97
N HIS A 226 -4.01 -9.48 -4.24
CA HIS A 226 -2.98 -9.47 -5.26
C HIS A 226 -3.11 -8.22 -6.15
N TRP A 227 -1.97 -7.59 -6.41
CA TRP A 227 -1.84 -6.39 -7.21
C TRP A 227 -0.68 -6.54 -8.18
N THR A 228 -0.84 -5.97 -9.36
CA THR A 228 0.21 -5.93 -10.38
C THR A 228 0.67 -4.50 -10.59
N TRP A 229 1.84 -4.32 -11.21
CA TRP A 229 2.37 -2.99 -11.43
C TRP A 229 1.91 -2.40 -12.76
N ASN A 230 1.53 -1.14 -12.68
CA ASN A 230 1.30 -0.22 -13.78
C ASN A 230 0.30 -0.80 -14.78
N HIS A 231 0.77 -1.36 -15.89
CA HIS A 231 -0.10 -1.84 -16.96
C HIS A 231 -0.15 -3.36 -17.04
N LEU A 232 0.54 -4.05 -16.12
CA LEU A 232 0.58 -5.51 -16.06
C LEU A 232 -0.76 -6.06 -15.57
N CYS A 233 -1.86 -5.87 -16.30
CA CYS A 233 -3.12 -6.60 -16.09
C CYS A 233 -3.00 -8.05 -16.57
N HIS A 234 -1.97 -8.77 -16.13
CA HIS A 234 -1.72 -10.17 -16.44
C HIS A 234 -1.53 -10.92 -15.13
N PRO A 235 -2.18 -12.08 -14.92
CA PRO A 235 -1.92 -12.90 -13.76
C PRO A 235 -0.66 -13.75 -13.95
N ASN A 236 -0.12 -14.17 -12.82
CA ASN A 236 0.40 -15.52 -12.68
C ASN A 236 -0.70 -16.53 -13.02
N ILE A 237 -0.56 -17.26 -14.13
CA ILE A 237 -1.20 -18.56 -14.39
C ILE A 237 -2.72 -18.63 -14.14
N GLY A 238 -3.53 -18.62 -15.22
CA GLY A 238 -4.83 -19.31 -15.21
C GLY A 238 -6.12 -18.46 -15.22
N GLY A 239 -6.06 -17.13 -15.31
CA GLY A 239 -7.26 -16.30 -15.54
C GLY A 239 -7.31 -15.66 -16.93
N ALA A 240 -8.52 -15.41 -17.45
CA ALA A 240 -8.77 -14.65 -18.67
C ALA A 240 -8.90 -13.15 -18.37
N TRP A 241 -7.83 -12.51 -17.87
CA TRP A 241 -7.87 -11.10 -17.45
C TRP A 241 -7.97 -10.13 -18.62
N GLU A 242 -7.68 -10.59 -19.83
CA GLU A 242 -8.01 -9.89 -21.08
C GLU A 242 -9.54 -9.68 -21.22
N ASP A 243 -10.37 -10.49 -20.54
CA ASP A 243 -11.83 -10.39 -20.50
C ASP A 243 -12.35 -9.69 -19.22
N ALA A 244 -11.46 -9.18 -18.37
CA ALA A 244 -11.87 -8.34 -17.24
C ALA A 244 -12.44 -7.02 -17.77
N LEU A 245 -13.49 -6.55 -17.10
CA LEU A 245 -14.16 -5.29 -17.45
C LEU A 245 -13.89 -4.17 -16.44
N ILE A 246 -13.25 -4.51 -15.32
CA ILE A 246 -13.10 -3.62 -14.19
C ILE A 246 -11.67 -3.69 -13.69
N ALA A 247 -11.07 -2.52 -13.44
CA ALA A 247 -9.81 -2.40 -12.73
C ALA A 247 -9.89 -1.32 -11.65
N VAL A 248 -9.14 -1.53 -10.59
CA VAL A 248 -8.87 -0.55 -9.53
C VAL A 248 -7.38 -0.24 -9.57
N ILE A 249 -7.08 1.05 -9.48
CA ILE A 249 -5.74 1.60 -9.64
C ILE A 249 -5.47 2.51 -8.44
N ASP A 250 -4.31 2.38 -7.81
CA ASP A 250 -3.89 3.25 -6.71
C ASP A 250 -2.34 3.28 -6.64
N PRO A 251 -1.67 4.42 -6.35
CA PRO A 251 -0.22 4.48 -6.32
C PRO A 251 0.35 3.66 -5.16
N LEU A 252 1.53 3.05 -5.32
CA LEU A 252 2.15 2.25 -4.26
C LEU A 252 2.37 3.06 -2.97
N THR A 253 2.56 4.38 -3.08
CA THR A 253 2.68 5.31 -1.94
C THR A 253 1.44 5.34 -1.03
N SER A 254 0.26 4.92 -1.51
CA SER A 254 -0.95 4.88 -0.69
C SER A 254 -1.11 3.57 0.10
N PHE A 255 -0.32 2.54 -0.19
CA PHE A 255 -0.49 1.22 0.41
C PHE A 255 0.25 1.11 1.73
N GLN A 256 -0.47 0.57 2.71
CA GLN A 256 0.09 0.02 3.93
C GLN A 256 0.11 -1.51 3.81
N ASN A 257 0.80 -2.21 4.72
CA ASN A 257 0.73 -3.67 4.82
C ASN A 257 1.15 -4.42 3.54
N VAL A 258 2.16 -3.90 2.84
CA VAL A 258 2.74 -4.58 1.67
C VAL A 258 3.61 -5.74 2.18
N GLU A 259 3.12 -6.98 2.05
CA GLU A 259 3.83 -8.18 2.50
C GLU A 259 4.84 -8.66 1.47
N GLY A 260 4.43 -8.67 0.21
CA GLY A 260 5.26 -9.05 -0.91
C GLY A 260 5.20 -7.99 -1.98
N ILE A 261 6.33 -7.74 -2.62
CA ILE A 261 6.42 -6.76 -3.70
C ILE A 261 7.09 -7.41 -4.90
N VAL A 262 6.34 -7.58 -5.98
CA VAL A 262 6.76 -8.08 -7.29
C VAL A 262 5.84 -7.50 -8.36
N PRO A 263 6.34 -7.18 -9.58
CA PRO A 263 5.53 -6.60 -10.66
C PRO A 263 4.25 -7.35 -11.02
N TYR A 264 4.22 -8.66 -10.79
CA TYR A 264 3.09 -9.53 -11.16
C TYR A 264 2.21 -9.92 -9.98
N ASP A 265 2.66 -9.66 -8.76
CA ASP A 265 2.09 -10.29 -7.58
C ASP A 265 2.49 -9.57 -6.29
N THR A 266 2.26 -8.26 -6.25
CA THR A 266 2.38 -7.48 -5.02
C THR A 266 1.22 -7.83 -4.10
N THR A 267 1.54 -8.39 -2.94
CA THR A 267 0.56 -8.88 -1.96
C THR A 267 0.37 -7.85 -0.86
N ILE A 268 -0.88 -7.45 -0.66
CA ILE A 268 -1.29 -6.50 0.39
C ILE A 268 -2.07 -7.26 1.44
N MET A 269 -1.56 -7.29 2.66
CA MET A 269 -2.16 -7.98 3.80
C MET A 269 -3.30 -7.17 4.38
N GLY A 270 -4.46 -7.81 4.56
CA GLY A 270 -5.64 -7.14 5.09
C GLY A 270 -6.39 -6.27 4.07
N PRO A 271 -7.36 -5.46 4.54
CA PRO A 271 -8.14 -4.58 3.68
C PRO A 271 -7.33 -3.35 3.27
N HIS A 272 -7.58 -2.83 2.07
CA HIS A 272 -6.97 -1.58 1.58
C HIS A 272 -8.03 -0.54 1.28
N ARG A 273 -7.94 0.63 1.92
CA ARG A 273 -8.80 1.78 1.60
C ARG A 273 -8.15 2.60 0.50
N LEU A 274 -8.82 2.66 -0.64
CA LEU A 274 -8.32 3.38 -1.82
C LEU A 274 -8.11 4.87 -1.53
N SER A 275 -7.01 5.42 -2.04
CA SER A 275 -6.66 6.82 -1.85
C SER A 275 -7.54 7.78 -2.65
N GLY A 276 -7.44 9.08 -2.37
CA GLY A 276 -8.05 10.12 -3.21
C GLY A 276 -7.45 10.21 -4.62
N GLN A 277 -6.26 9.61 -4.84
CA GLN A 277 -5.64 9.52 -6.16
C GLN A 277 -6.08 8.28 -6.93
N SER A 278 -6.83 7.36 -6.32
CA SER A 278 -7.24 6.12 -6.95
C SER A 278 -8.20 6.32 -8.14
N ILE A 279 -8.22 5.33 -9.03
CA ILE A 279 -9.14 5.27 -10.16
C ILE A 279 -9.82 3.90 -10.19
N ILE A 280 -11.14 3.91 -10.28
CA ILE A 280 -11.95 2.73 -10.59
C ILE A 280 -12.36 2.83 -12.06
N LEU A 281 -11.79 1.97 -12.91
CA LEU A 281 -12.15 1.84 -14.32
C LEU A 281 -13.30 0.85 -14.46
N VAL A 282 -14.38 1.30 -15.11
CA VAL A 282 -15.59 0.51 -15.36
C VAL A 282 -16.18 0.82 -16.75
N PRO A 283 -17.06 -0.05 -17.29
CA PRO A 283 -17.87 0.31 -18.44
C PRO A 283 -18.74 1.56 -18.19
N ASN A 284 -18.99 2.35 -19.25
CA ASN A 284 -19.68 3.64 -19.15
C ASN A 284 -21.06 3.57 -18.49
N ASP A 285 -21.81 2.49 -18.71
CA ASP A 285 -23.14 2.27 -18.14
C ASP A 285 -23.13 2.06 -16.62
N ALA A 286 -22.01 1.63 -16.05
CA ALA A 286 -21.85 1.43 -14.61
C ALA A 286 -21.51 2.71 -13.84
N VAL A 287 -20.97 3.74 -14.53
CA VAL A 287 -20.40 4.94 -13.89
C VAL A 287 -21.40 5.65 -12.99
N ALA A 288 -22.63 5.88 -13.47
CA ALA A 288 -23.64 6.60 -12.71
C ALA A 288 -24.03 5.88 -11.41
N ALA A 289 -24.25 4.56 -11.49
CA ALA A 289 -24.61 3.75 -10.33
C ALA A 289 -23.47 3.68 -9.30
N LEU A 290 -22.22 3.46 -9.74
CA LEU A 290 -21.07 3.47 -8.83
C LEU A 290 -20.82 4.86 -8.23
N THR A 291 -20.99 5.93 -9.00
CA THR A 291 -20.80 7.30 -8.50
C THR A 291 -21.78 7.59 -7.39
N LYS A 292 -23.06 7.25 -7.60
CA LYS A 292 -24.08 7.37 -6.57
C LYS A 292 -23.70 6.58 -5.32
N ARG A 293 -23.41 5.27 -5.46
CA ARG A 293 -23.10 4.41 -4.32
C ARG A 293 -21.85 4.83 -3.55
N LEU A 294 -20.73 5.00 -4.26
CA LEU A 294 -19.41 5.17 -3.63
C LEU A 294 -19.13 6.63 -3.23
N LYS A 295 -19.64 7.61 -3.99
CA LYS A 295 -19.31 9.03 -3.78
C LYS A 295 -20.44 9.84 -3.16
N GLU A 296 -21.68 9.68 -3.64
CA GLU A 296 -22.82 10.47 -3.14
C GLU A 296 -23.37 9.90 -1.82
N GLU A 297 -23.52 8.57 -1.76
CA GLU A 297 -24.01 7.83 -0.59
C GLU A 297 -22.85 7.26 0.26
N GLY A 298 -21.67 7.14 -0.34
CA GLY A 298 -20.46 6.59 0.26
C GLY A 298 -19.45 7.66 0.68
N SER A 299 -18.19 7.24 0.87
CA SER A 299 -17.09 8.15 1.24
C SER A 299 -15.82 7.95 0.41
N PHE A 300 -15.95 7.34 -0.76
CA PHE A 300 -14.86 7.17 -1.71
C PHE A 300 -14.44 8.52 -2.32
N LEU A 301 -13.15 8.85 -2.19
CA LEU A 301 -12.61 10.14 -2.64
C LEU A 301 -12.02 10.11 -4.06
N GLY A 302 -11.70 8.92 -4.58
CA GLY A 302 -11.05 8.77 -5.87
C GLY A 302 -11.96 9.02 -7.08
N THR A 303 -11.47 8.65 -8.25
CA THR A 303 -12.15 8.85 -9.53
C THR A 303 -12.83 7.57 -10.00
N ILE A 304 -14.06 7.67 -10.51
CA ILE A 304 -14.73 6.59 -11.24
C ILE A 304 -14.70 7.00 -12.71
N GLN A 305 -14.02 6.21 -13.54
CA GLN A 305 -13.80 6.53 -14.94
C GLN A 305 -14.42 5.46 -15.84
N GLY A 306 -15.33 5.91 -16.72
CA GLY A 306 -15.97 5.08 -17.74
C GLY A 306 -15.07 4.82 -18.94
N TYR A 307 -15.22 3.65 -19.55
CA TYR A 307 -14.76 3.37 -20.91
C TYR A 307 -15.81 2.58 -21.70
N ASP A 308 -15.65 2.54 -23.02
CA ASP A 308 -16.53 1.77 -23.90
C ASP A 308 -15.87 0.42 -24.25
N PRO A 309 -16.35 -0.71 -23.67
CA PRO A 309 -15.78 -2.04 -23.93
C PRO A 309 -16.03 -2.54 -25.36
N SER A 310 -16.91 -1.88 -26.15
CA SER A 310 -17.08 -2.19 -27.57
C SER A 310 -16.02 -1.54 -28.46
N VAL A 311 -15.34 -0.50 -27.96
CA VAL A 311 -14.34 0.28 -28.69
C VAL A 311 -12.92 -0.06 -28.27
N MET A 312 -12.68 -0.32 -26.97
CA MET A 312 -11.35 -0.60 -26.45
C MET A 312 -11.35 -1.63 -25.33
N THR A 313 -10.24 -2.35 -25.17
CA THR A 313 -10.04 -3.30 -24.07
C THR A 313 -9.76 -2.58 -22.75
N LEU A 314 -9.94 -3.28 -21.62
CA LEU A 314 -9.56 -2.74 -20.31
C LEU A 314 -8.08 -2.33 -20.25
N ARG A 315 -7.18 -3.07 -20.90
CA ARG A 315 -5.75 -2.71 -20.96
C ARG A 315 -5.51 -1.39 -21.69
N GLN A 316 -6.22 -1.14 -22.78
CA GLN A 316 -6.14 0.13 -23.50
C GLN A 316 -6.72 1.29 -22.67
N ALA A 317 -7.83 1.03 -21.95
CA ALA A 317 -8.40 2.00 -21.03
C ALA A 317 -7.44 2.32 -19.87
N LEU A 318 -6.76 1.29 -19.33
CA LEU A 318 -5.75 1.43 -18.30
C LEU A 318 -4.54 2.23 -18.79
N GLU A 319 -4.03 1.94 -19.98
CA GLU A 319 -2.93 2.70 -20.59
C GLU A 319 -3.28 4.17 -20.72
N LYS A 320 -4.50 4.47 -21.18
CA LYS A 320 -5.01 5.83 -21.28
C LYS A 320 -5.08 6.48 -19.90
N ALA A 321 -5.63 5.79 -18.89
CA ALA A 321 -5.72 6.29 -17.52
C ALA A 321 -4.34 6.57 -16.91
N MET A 322 -3.38 5.65 -17.07
CA MET A 322 -2.01 5.81 -16.60
C MET A 322 -1.33 7.02 -17.22
N LYS A 323 -1.41 7.19 -18.54
CA LYS A 323 -0.83 8.35 -19.23
C LYS A 323 -1.43 9.68 -18.77
N THR A 324 -2.73 9.71 -18.45
CA THR A 324 -3.43 10.93 -18.02
C THR A 324 -3.17 11.27 -16.57
N HIS A 325 -3.26 10.29 -15.67
CA HIS A 325 -3.31 10.53 -14.22
C HIS A 325 -2.01 10.18 -13.50
N TYR A 326 -1.19 9.29 -14.07
CA TYR A 326 0.09 8.88 -13.50
C TYR A 326 1.21 8.95 -14.56
N PRO A 327 1.49 10.14 -15.13
CA PRO A 327 2.47 10.27 -16.21
C PRO A 327 3.90 9.86 -15.82
N LYS A 328 4.19 9.76 -14.51
CA LYS A 328 5.46 9.27 -13.97
C LYS A 328 5.54 7.74 -13.89
N ALA A 329 4.41 7.03 -13.99
CA ALA A 329 4.37 5.58 -13.83
C ALA A 329 5.35 4.88 -14.77
N ALA A 330 6.11 3.94 -14.21
CA ALA A 330 7.16 3.25 -14.93
C ALA A 330 6.61 2.41 -16.09
N THR A 331 7.30 2.48 -17.24
CA THR A 331 7.10 1.52 -18.32
C THR A 331 8.05 0.35 -18.13
N LEU A 332 7.52 -0.88 -18.22
CA LEU A 332 8.29 -2.09 -18.06
C LEU A 332 8.65 -2.68 -19.42
N PHE A 333 9.87 -3.19 -19.52
CA PHE A 333 10.42 -3.79 -20.74
C PHE A 333 11.02 -5.16 -20.45
N ASN A 334 10.98 -6.05 -21.43
CA ASN A 334 11.65 -7.35 -21.37
C ASN A 334 13.09 -7.27 -21.93
N HIS A 335 13.81 -8.40 -21.90
CA HIS A 335 15.17 -8.54 -22.44
C HIS A 335 15.33 -8.16 -23.93
N LYS A 336 14.24 -8.09 -24.70
CA LYS A 336 14.25 -7.66 -26.12
C LYS A 336 13.89 -6.18 -26.30
N ALA A 337 13.86 -5.41 -25.22
CA ALA A 337 13.35 -4.03 -25.21
C ALA A 337 11.91 -3.93 -25.75
N GLY A 338 11.12 -4.99 -25.64
CA GLY A 338 9.69 -4.97 -25.90
C GLY A 338 8.96 -4.44 -24.67
N ASN A 339 8.08 -3.46 -24.87
CA ASN A 339 7.23 -2.91 -23.81
C ASN A 339 6.24 -3.98 -23.32
N VAL A 340 6.49 -4.55 -22.14
CA VAL A 340 5.67 -5.67 -21.63
C VAL A 340 4.27 -5.21 -21.22
N ASN A 341 4.11 -3.92 -20.92
CA ASN A 341 2.82 -3.32 -20.59
C ASN A 341 1.80 -3.45 -21.71
N LEU A 342 2.26 -3.54 -22.97
CA LEU A 342 1.41 -3.59 -24.17
C LEU A 342 1.50 -4.94 -24.90
N THR A 343 2.33 -5.86 -24.40
CA THR A 343 2.58 -7.13 -25.09
C THR A 343 1.49 -8.14 -24.75
N LYS A 344 0.80 -8.66 -25.78
CA LYS A 344 -0.07 -9.83 -25.64
C LYS A 344 0.77 -11.10 -25.64
N ILE A 345 0.76 -11.82 -24.52
CA ILE A 345 1.52 -13.06 -24.34
C ILE A 345 0.59 -14.25 -24.55
N THR A 346 0.98 -15.19 -25.42
CA THR A 346 0.30 -16.47 -25.61
C THR A 346 1.30 -17.60 -25.35
N LYS A 347 0.80 -18.83 -25.12
CA LYS A 347 1.68 -20.00 -24.92
C LYS A 347 2.70 -20.18 -26.05
N SER A 348 2.35 -19.82 -27.29
CA SER A 348 3.25 -19.89 -28.44
C SER A 348 4.25 -18.74 -28.54
N THR A 349 3.97 -17.57 -27.94
CA THR A 349 4.86 -16.40 -28.00
C THR A 349 5.64 -16.16 -26.71
N ALA A 350 5.31 -16.85 -25.62
CA ALA A 350 5.93 -16.68 -24.30
C ALA A 350 7.45 -16.72 -24.32
N GLY A 351 8.03 -17.82 -24.84
CA GLY A 351 9.48 -17.98 -24.90
C GLY A 351 10.16 -16.91 -25.76
N TYR A 352 9.48 -16.40 -26.79
CA TYR A 352 10.00 -15.29 -27.59
C TYR A 352 10.12 -14.01 -26.76
N PHE A 353 9.19 -13.75 -25.85
CA PHE A 353 9.21 -12.57 -24.97
C PHE A 353 9.97 -12.81 -23.65
N GLY A 354 10.49 -14.02 -23.42
CA GLY A 354 11.13 -14.40 -22.16
C GLY A 354 10.14 -14.48 -21.00
N TYR A 355 8.91 -14.94 -21.27
CA TYR A 355 7.89 -15.19 -20.27
C TYR A 355 7.75 -16.68 -20.00
N ASP A 356 7.82 -17.09 -18.74
CA ASP A 356 7.66 -18.48 -18.31
C ASP A 356 6.24 -18.71 -17.77
N PHE A 357 5.40 -19.39 -18.56
CA PHE A 357 4.02 -19.73 -18.17
C PHE A 357 3.91 -20.64 -16.95
N SER A 358 4.95 -21.38 -16.59
CA SER A 358 4.92 -22.30 -15.45
C SER A 358 4.98 -21.54 -14.12
N TYR A 359 5.45 -20.30 -14.17
CA TYR A 359 5.59 -19.44 -13.00
C TYR A 359 4.80 -18.15 -13.16
N GLY A 360 4.52 -17.71 -14.38
CA GLY A 360 3.70 -16.53 -14.65
C GLY A 360 4.46 -15.20 -14.67
N LEU A 361 5.78 -15.23 -14.87
CA LEU A 361 6.66 -14.05 -14.83
C LEU A 361 7.61 -13.99 -16.01
N PHE A 362 8.21 -12.82 -16.24
CA PHE A 362 9.30 -12.68 -17.21
C PHE A 362 10.66 -13.00 -16.56
N ASP A 363 11.54 -13.62 -17.36
CA ASP A 363 12.91 -13.96 -16.94
C ASP A 363 13.75 -12.71 -16.65
N GLU A 364 13.53 -11.62 -17.37
CA GLU A 364 14.16 -10.34 -17.09
C GLU A 364 13.17 -9.21 -17.32
N LEU A 365 13.13 -8.28 -16.37
CA LEU A 365 12.43 -7.02 -16.53
C LEU A 365 13.38 -5.85 -16.36
N PHE A 366 13.08 -4.81 -17.12
CA PHE A 366 13.72 -3.52 -17.08
C PHE A 366 12.65 -2.46 -16.85
N MET A 367 12.99 -1.43 -16.11
CA MET A 367 12.16 -0.26 -15.90
C MET A 367 12.73 0.89 -16.70
N GLN A 368 11.90 1.60 -17.46
CA GLN A 368 12.35 2.74 -18.26
C GLN A 368 12.32 4.02 -17.43
N PHE A 369 13.46 4.72 -17.40
CA PHE A 369 13.66 6.02 -16.76
C PHE A 369 14.22 7.00 -17.78
N GLU A 370 13.46 8.04 -18.16
CA GLU A 370 13.91 9.08 -19.10
C GLU A 370 14.53 8.50 -20.39
N GLY A 371 13.88 7.48 -20.96
CA GLY A 371 14.36 6.79 -22.17
C GLY A 371 15.39 5.66 -21.93
N ASN A 372 15.96 5.53 -20.73
CA ASN A 372 16.94 4.50 -20.39
C ASN A 372 16.29 3.28 -19.74
N ASN A 373 16.62 2.07 -20.20
CA ASN A 373 16.16 0.83 -19.60
C ASN A 373 17.11 0.39 -18.48
N VAL A 374 16.65 0.47 -17.24
CA VAL A 374 17.40 0.04 -16.05
C VAL A 374 16.94 -1.35 -15.64
N PRO A 375 17.86 -2.32 -15.45
CA PRO A 375 17.49 -3.66 -14.99
C PRO A 375 16.73 -3.62 -13.66
N LEU A 376 15.51 -4.15 -13.65
CA LEU A 376 14.65 -4.25 -12.47
C LEU A 376 14.89 -5.58 -11.75
N MET A 377 14.72 -6.68 -12.48
CA MET A 377 14.87 -8.04 -11.95
C MET A 377 15.43 -9.00 -13.00
N ARG A 378 16.10 -10.04 -12.51
CA ARG A 378 16.63 -11.16 -13.29
C ARG A 378 16.23 -12.48 -12.63
N GLY A 379 15.25 -13.16 -13.21
CA GLY A 379 14.63 -14.36 -12.66
C GLY A 379 13.77 -14.05 -11.44
N ARG A 380 13.48 -15.08 -10.65
CA ARG A 380 12.45 -15.03 -9.59
C ARG A 380 12.88 -14.35 -8.29
N ALA A 381 14.18 -14.24 -8.05
CA ALA A 381 14.72 -13.83 -6.75
C ALA A 381 15.82 -12.76 -6.85
N THR A 382 16.25 -12.38 -8.07
CA THR A 382 17.35 -11.42 -8.21
C THR A 382 16.81 -10.03 -8.49
N ILE A 383 16.82 -9.17 -7.47
CA ILE A 383 16.53 -7.75 -7.61
C ILE A 383 17.79 -7.04 -8.10
N SER A 384 17.69 -6.41 -9.27
CA SER A 384 18.80 -5.68 -9.89
C SER A 384 18.77 -4.18 -9.62
N LEU A 385 17.58 -3.60 -9.41
CA LEU A 385 17.41 -2.17 -9.12
C LEU A 385 17.65 -1.88 -7.63
N PRO A 386 18.62 -1.02 -7.26
CA PRO A 386 18.90 -0.69 -5.86
C PRO A 386 17.68 -0.14 -5.12
N ALA A 387 16.98 0.85 -5.69
CA ALA A 387 15.79 1.45 -5.05
C ALA A 387 14.70 0.42 -4.70
N TYR A 388 14.49 -0.57 -5.57
CA TYR A 388 13.55 -1.66 -5.32
C TYR A 388 14.03 -2.55 -4.16
N ARG A 389 15.32 -2.92 -4.14
CA ARG A 389 15.90 -3.69 -3.03
C ARG A 389 15.80 -2.94 -1.70
N GLU A 390 16.06 -1.65 -1.73
CA GLU A 390 15.99 -0.78 -0.55
C GLU A 390 14.57 -0.55 -0.09
N TYR A 391 13.57 -0.61 -0.97
CA TYR A 391 12.17 -0.57 -0.57
C TYR A 391 11.69 -1.91 0.00
N SER A 392 12.13 -3.03 -0.58
CA SER A 392 11.63 -4.36 -0.22
C SER A 392 12.14 -4.90 1.13
N GLN A 393 12.75 -4.10 2.00
CA GLN A 393 13.39 -4.50 3.28
C GLN A 393 12.56 -5.55 4.04
N ASP A 394 13.00 -6.80 3.99
CA ASP A 394 12.34 -7.97 4.61
C ASP A 394 10.95 -8.35 4.07
N ARG A 395 10.46 -7.68 3.03
CA ARG A 395 9.25 -8.06 2.29
C ARG A 395 9.54 -9.23 1.36
N HIS A 396 8.55 -10.07 1.15
CA HIS A 396 8.66 -11.20 0.25
C HIS A 396 8.87 -10.71 -1.18
N VAL A 397 9.97 -11.13 -1.81
CA VAL A 397 10.21 -10.88 -3.22
C VAL A 397 10.14 -12.20 -3.96
N GLY A 398 8.97 -12.45 -4.51
CA GLY A 398 8.64 -13.66 -5.24
C GLY A 398 7.14 -13.72 -5.53
N LEU A 399 6.71 -14.81 -6.14
CA LEU A 399 5.29 -15.05 -6.34
C LEU A 399 4.66 -15.51 -5.04
N HIS A 400 3.33 -15.42 -4.95
CA HIS A 400 2.54 -15.89 -3.83
C HIS A 400 2.88 -17.34 -3.40
N SER A 401 3.18 -18.22 -4.35
CA SER A 401 3.60 -19.59 -4.05
C SER A 401 4.90 -19.59 -3.23
N GLY A 402 4.78 -19.96 -1.95
CA GLY A 402 5.90 -19.97 -1.00
C GLY A 402 6.03 -18.69 -0.16
N SER A 403 5.09 -17.74 -0.27
CA SER A 403 4.96 -16.68 0.72
C SER A 403 4.61 -17.25 2.10
N VAL A 404 4.89 -16.50 3.15
CA VAL A 404 4.56 -16.91 4.53
C VAL A 404 3.06 -16.91 4.81
N SER A 405 2.28 -16.32 3.91
CA SER A 405 0.84 -16.28 3.92
C SER A 405 0.17 -17.43 3.14
N ASP A 406 0.92 -18.28 2.41
CA ASP A 406 0.40 -19.51 1.76
C ASP A 406 0.17 -20.61 2.83
N ILE A 407 -0.92 -20.47 3.58
CA ILE A 407 -1.33 -21.46 4.59
C ILE A 407 -2.43 -22.42 4.11
N GLU A 408 -2.97 -22.21 2.91
CA GLU A 408 -4.14 -22.91 2.37
C GLU A 408 -3.94 -24.42 2.25
N LYS A 409 -2.69 -24.84 2.03
CA LYS A 409 -2.30 -26.24 1.88
C LYS A 409 -1.98 -26.91 3.21
N ASN A 410 -2.00 -26.19 4.34
CA ASN A 410 -1.69 -26.74 5.64
C ASN A 410 -2.87 -27.58 6.17
N THR A 411 -2.71 -28.89 6.15
CA THR A 411 -3.76 -29.85 6.52
C THR A 411 -4.26 -29.70 7.95
N ILE A 412 -3.42 -29.23 8.88
CA ILE A 412 -3.81 -28.96 10.27
C ILE A 412 -4.69 -27.71 10.33
N LEU A 413 -4.30 -26.63 9.66
CA LEU A 413 -5.07 -25.39 9.63
C LEU A 413 -6.40 -25.52 8.87
N LEU A 414 -6.52 -26.49 7.95
CA LEU A 414 -7.82 -26.84 7.35
C LEU A 414 -8.83 -27.35 8.39
N HIS A 415 -8.39 -28.05 9.44
CA HIS A 415 -9.27 -28.42 10.55
C HIS A 415 -9.71 -27.20 11.36
N LEU A 416 -8.80 -26.23 11.56
CA LEU A 416 -9.13 -24.97 12.20
C LEU A 416 -10.18 -24.19 11.40
N LYS A 417 -9.96 -24.01 10.09
CA LYS A 417 -10.92 -23.41 9.16
C LYS A 417 -12.30 -24.05 9.28
N GLU A 418 -12.37 -25.38 9.28
CA GLU A 418 -13.64 -26.12 9.35
C GLU A 418 -14.41 -25.83 10.65
N VAL A 419 -13.75 -25.86 11.82
CA VAL A 419 -14.43 -25.57 13.11
C VAL A 419 -14.69 -24.09 13.35
N SER A 420 -13.96 -23.19 12.69
CA SER A 420 -14.24 -21.75 12.71
C SER A 420 -15.53 -21.42 11.94
N ILE A 421 -15.69 -21.98 10.74
CA ILE A 421 -16.86 -21.76 9.88
C ILE A 421 -18.08 -22.55 10.37
N LYS A 422 -17.86 -23.80 10.81
CA LYS A 422 -18.90 -24.75 11.23
C LYS A 422 -18.66 -25.25 12.67
N PRO A 423 -18.93 -24.43 13.70
CA PRO A 423 -18.70 -24.80 15.10
C PRO A 423 -19.40 -26.09 15.52
N GLU A 424 -20.49 -26.48 14.86
CA GLU A 424 -21.20 -27.74 15.08
C GLU A 424 -20.35 -29.00 14.77
N LYS A 425 -19.32 -28.88 13.93
CA LYS A 425 -18.38 -29.96 13.60
C LYS A 425 -17.25 -30.13 14.62
N LEU A 426 -17.23 -29.31 15.68
CA LEU A 426 -16.18 -29.32 16.69
C LEU A 426 -15.94 -30.72 17.31
N SER A 427 -17.02 -31.48 17.53
CA SER A 427 -16.97 -32.83 18.10
C SER A 427 -16.13 -33.80 17.26
N GLU A 428 -16.13 -33.66 15.94
CA GLU A 428 -15.35 -34.46 14.99
C GLU A 428 -13.86 -34.08 14.97
N LYS A 429 -13.54 -32.86 15.41
CA LYS A 429 -12.18 -32.28 15.32
C LYS A 429 -11.47 -32.16 16.66
N ILE A 430 -12.09 -32.62 17.74
CA ILE A 430 -11.51 -32.71 19.08
C ILE A 430 -10.05 -33.24 19.13
N PRO A 431 -9.63 -34.26 18.35
CA PRO A 431 -8.24 -34.72 18.37
C PRO A 431 -7.20 -33.64 18.04
N TYR A 432 -7.59 -32.61 17.30
CA TYR A 432 -6.71 -31.52 16.84
C TYR A 432 -6.73 -30.29 17.77
N LEU A 433 -7.49 -30.34 18.87
CA LEU A 433 -7.70 -29.21 19.80
C LEU A 433 -7.18 -29.56 21.20
N ILE A 434 -6.57 -28.58 21.88
CA ILE A 434 -6.03 -28.70 23.25
C ILE A 434 -7.16 -28.77 24.28
N GLY A 435 -8.24 -28.04 24.00
CA GLY A 435 -9.32 -27.76 24.95
C GLY A 435 -9.94 -28.99 25.60
N LYS A 436 -9.95 -30.14 24.93
CA LYS A 436 -10.38 -31.41 25.53
C LYS A 436 -9.21 -32.20 26.13
N GLU A 437 -9.37 -32.66 27.36
CA GLU A 437 -8.44 -33.58 28.04
C GLU A 437 -8.30 -34.91 27.28
N GLY A 438 -7.14 -35.54 27.47
CA GLY A 438 -6.73 -36.77 26.80
C GLY A 438 -5.32 -36.66 26.22
N ASN A 439 -4.78 -37.81 25.78
CA ASN A 439 -3.49 -37.88 25.11
C ASN A 439 -3.59 -37.17 23.76
N LYS A 440 -2.77 -36.13 23.56
CA LYS A 440 -2.72 -35.34 22.34
C LYS A 440 -1.37 -35.50 21.65
N GLU A 441 -1.40 -35.64 20.33
CA GLU A 441 -0.19 -35.56 19.52
C GLU A 441 0.06 -34.09 19.17
N ILE A 442 1.07 -33.50 19.79
CA ILE A 442 1.30 -32.05 19.73
C ILE A 442 1.56 -31.51 18.33
N SER A 443 2.25 -32.30 17.50
CA SER A 443 2.48 -31.98 16.09
C SER A 443 1.20 -31.84 15.28
N LYS A 444 0.05 -32.33 15.76
CA LYS A 444 -1.25 -32.26 15.08
C LYS A 444 -2.18 -31.19 15.62
N LEU A 445 -1.79 -30.46 16.67
CA LEU A 445 -2.67 -29.49 17.30
C LEU A 445 -2.75 -28.19 16.50
N CYS A 446 -3.97 -27.71 16.23
CA CYS A 446 -4.21 -26.48 15.49
C CYS A 446 -3.51 -25.27 16.12
N THR A 447 -3.61 -25.10 17.45
CA THR A 447 -3.01 -23.98 18.17
C THR A 447 -1.48 -24.01 18.14
N VAL A 448 -0.88 -25.20 18.19
CA VAL A 448 0.57 -25.36 18.10
C VAL A 448 1.05 -25.01 16.69
N GLU A 449 0.33 -25.45 15.65
CA GLU A 449 0.65 -25.10 14.27
C GLU A 449 0.44 -23.60 14.00
N ALA A 450 -0.67 -23.03 14.45
CA ALA A 450 -0.93 -21.59 14.38
C ALA A 450 0.16 -20.79 15.10
N TYR A 451 0.66 -21.26 16.24
CA TYR A 451 1.77 -20.61 16.96
C TYR A 451 3.11 -20.71 16.20
N LYS A 452 3.36 -21.79 15.45
CA LYS A 452 4.54 -21.85 14.56
C LYS A 452 4.42 -20.82 13.43
N VAL A 453 3.24 -20.68 12.83
CA VAL A 453 2.97 -19.65 11.81
C VAL A 453 3.12 -18.26 12.42
N TYR A 454 2.57 -18.04 13.61
CA TYR A 454 2.72 -16.79 14.38
C TYR A 454 4.20 -16.39 14.50
N LYS A 455 5.05 -17.29 14.98
CA LYS A 455 6.49 -17.01 15.10
C LYS A 455 7.18 -16.73 13.78
N LYS A 456 6.75 -17.35 12.67
CA LYS A 456 7.32 -17.08 11.34
C LYS A 456 6.92 -15.70 10.84
N LEU A 457 5.64 -15.34 10.96
CA LEU A 457 5.13 -14.05 10.52
C LEU A 457 5.68 -12.89 11.36
N HIS A 458 5.92 -13.09 12.66
CA HIS A 458 6.59 -12.11 13.52
C HIS A 458 8.07 -11.84 13.18
N GLN A 459 8.67 -12.59 12.24
CA GLN A 459 10.02 -12.28 11.73
C GLN A 459 10.01 -11.16 10.69
N TYR A 460 8.83 -10.83 10.14
CA TYR A 460 8.66 -9.74 9.17
C TYR A 460 8.50 -8.40 9.89
N SER A 461 8.69 -7.30 9.16
CA SER A 461 8.34 -5.97 9.67
C SER A 461 6.83 -5.89 10.00
N GLU A 462 6.49 -5.17 11.07
CA GLU A 462 5.10 -4.87 11.45
C GLU A 462 4.33 -4.17 10.31
N GLU A 463 5.04 -3.36 9.50
CA GLU A 463 4.48 -2.62 8.36
C GLU A 463 3.96 -3.51 7.22
N THR A 464 4.19 -4.82 7.27
CA THR A 464 3.70 -5.79 6.28
C THR A 464 2.29 -6.28 6.58
N GLY A 465 1.73 -5.98 7.76
CA GLY A 465 0.47 -6.56 8.24
C GLY A 465 0.57 -8.05 8.60
N ALA A 466 1.75 -8.67 8.49
CA ALA A 466 1.96 -10.08 8.82
C ALA A 466 1.68 -10.39 10.31
N HIS A 467 1.97 -9.44 11.20
CA HIS A 467 1.73 -9.58 12.65
C HIS A 467 0.22 -9.60 12.96
N ASP A 468 -0.57 -8.73 12.33
CA ASP A 468 -2.03 -8.74 12.52
C ASP A 468 -2.63 -10.08 12.10
N TYR A 469 -2.17 -10.65 10.98
CA TYR A 469 -2.61 -11.96 10.54
C TYR A 469 -2.11 -13.10 11.45
N ALA A 470 -0.87 -13.00 11.94
CA ALA A 470 -0.30 -13.93 12.90
C ALA A 470 -1.17 -14.04 14.15
N GLU A 471 -1.52 -12.89 14.73
CA GLU A 471 -2.40 -12.80 15.88
C GLU A 471 -3.80 -13.33 15.57
N TYR A 472 -4.39 -12.95 14.43
CA TYR A 472 -5.69 -13.45 14.00
C TYR A 472 -5.74 -14.97 13.96
N LEU A 473 -4.77 -15.59 13.29
CA LEU A 473 -4.74 -17.04 13.13
C LEU A 473 -4.56 -17.75 14.47
N LEU A 474 -3.69 -17.23 15.33
CA LEU A 474 -3.48 -17.78 16.66
C LEU A 474 -4.71 -17.62 17.56
N LYS A 475 -5.34 -16.44 17.56
CA LYS A 475 -6.58 -16.18 18.30
C LYS A 475 -7.73 -17.05 17.79
N LYS A 476 -7.87 -17.30 16.48
CA LYS A 476 -8.83 -18.28 15.92
C LYS A 476 -8.60 -19.68 16.49
N ALA A 477 -7.34 -20.11 16.63
CA ALA A 477 -7.01 -21.40 17.22
C ALA A 477 -7.36 -21.47 18.72
N ILE A 478 -7.04 -20.41 19.48
CA ILE A 478 -7.41 -20.29 20.90
C ILE A 478 -8.94 -20.29 21.08
N ILE A 479 -9.70 -19.61 20.21
CA ILE A 479 -11.17 -19.65 20.20
C ILE A 479 -11.67 -21.09 20.03
N ALA A 480 -11.07 -21.87 19.13
CA ALA A 480 -11.44 -23.27 18.93
C ALA A 480 -11.14 -24.12 20.18
N ASP A 481 -10.05 -23.84 20.89
CA ASP A 481 -9.72 -24.49 22.16
C ASP A 481 -10.73 -24.15 23.26
N PHE A 482 -11.10 -22.88 23.44
CA PHE A 482 -12.14 -22.49 24.42
C PHE A 482 -13.49 -23.14 24.11
N ARG A 483 -13.88 -23.23 22.84
CA ARG A 483 -15.09 -23.97 22.43
C ARG A 483 -14.98 -25.45 22.77
N ALA A 484 -13.83 -26.08 22.54
CA ALA A 484 -13.61 -27.48 22.87
C ALA A 484 -13.62 -27.75 24.38
N TYR A 485 -13.07 -26.82 25.17
CA TYR A 485 -13.11 -26.87 26.63
C TYR A 485 -14.54 -26.71 27.16
N HIS A 486 -15.29 -25.73 26.64
CA HIS A 486 -16.71 -25.55 26.95
C HIS A 486 -17.50 -26.83 26.70
N TYR A 487 -17.32 -27.44 25.52
CA TYR A 487 -17.97 -28.71 25.17
C TYR A 487 -17.62 -29.88 26.11
N GLN A 488 -16.42 -29.88 26.70
CA GLN A 488 -16.03 -30.86 27.71
C GLN A 488 -16.74 -30.62 29.05
N VAL A 489 -16.77 -29.36 29.51
CA VAL A 489 -17.29 -29.00 30.84
C VAL A 489 -18.81 -29.05 30.86
N ASP A 490 -19.47 -28.59 29.80
CA ASP A 490 -20.92 -28.60 29.69
C ASP A 490 -21.39 -28.91 28.26
N ALA A 491 -21.50 -30.20 27.96
CA ALA A 491 -21.91 -30.70 26.63
C ALA A 491 -23.36 -30.33 26.23
N LYS A 492 -24.13 -29.65 27.09
CA LYS A 492 -25.54 -29.29 26.88
C LYS A 492 -25.79 -27.80 26.69
N GLU A 493 -24.82 -26.93 26.96
CA GLU A 493 -24.99 -25.49 26.81
C GLU A 493 -24.82 -25.01 25.36
N PRO A 494 -25.47 -23.89 24.97
CA PRO A 494 -25.27 -23.29 23.67
C PRO A 494 -23.81 -22.88 23.49
N ALA A 495 -23.29 -23.01 22.27
CA ALA A 495 -21.93 -22.59 21.94
C ALA A 495 -21.64 -21.17 22.46
N LEU A 496 -20.44 -20.96 23.03
CA LEU A 496 -20.00 -19.67 23.53
C LEU A 496 -20.25 -18.57 22.50
N ASP A 497 -20.97 -17.52 22.91
CA ASP A 497 -21.19 -16.33 22.09
C ASP A 497 -19.88 -15.56 21.84
N SER A 498 -19.89 -14.68 20.85
CA SER A 498 -18.71 -13.91 20.45
C SER A 498 -18.20 -12.96 21.53
N ILE A 499 -19.07 -12.44 22.41
CA ILE A 499 -18.69 -11.51 23.48
C ILE A 499 -17.87 -12.25 24.53
N LYS A 500 -18.36 -13.40 24.99
CA LYS A 500 -17.65 -14.25 25.97
C LYS A 500 -16.34 -14.75 25.41
N LEU A 501 -16.32 -15.20 24.15
CA LEU A 501 -15.09 -15.64 23.48
C LEU A 501 -14.07 -14.50 23.41
N LYS A 502 -14.51 -13.28 23.07
CA LYS A 502 -13.65 -12.11 23.05
C LYS A 502 -13.04 -11.82 24.40
N GLN A 503 -13.84 -11.80 25.47
CA GLN A 503 -13.33 -11.61 26.83
C GLN A 503 -12.32 -12.70 27.21
N MET A 504 -12.60 -13.97 26.89
CA MET A 504 -11.72 -15.09 27.21
C MET A 504 -10.38 -14.97 26.49
N VAL A 505 -10.40 -14.71 25.19
CA VAL A 505 -9.17 -14.62 24.38
C VAL A 505 -8.38 -13.37 24.75
N ASP A 506 -9.00 -12.18 24.78
CA ASP A 506 -8.31 -10.93 25.05
C ASP A 506 -7.66 -10.93 26.44
N GLU A 507 -8.32 -11.51 27.46
CA GLU A 507 -7.78 -11.56 28.82
C GLU A 507 -6.62 -12.56 28.99
N SER A 508 -6.64 -13.67 28.24
CA SER A 508 -5.67 -14.76 28.41
C SER A 508 -4.57 -14.81 27.36
N PHE A 509 -4.63 -13.98 26.31
CA PHE A 509 -3.79 -14.11 25.12
C PHE A 509 -2.30 -14.21 25.44
N GLU A 510 -1.75 -13.23 26.16
CA GLU A 510 -0.32 -13.19 26.53
C GLU A 510 0.11 -14.42 27.35
N GLY A 511 -0.72 -14.83 28.31
CA GLY A 511 -0.46 -16.02 29.14
C GLY A 511 -0.46 -17.31 28.33
N LEU A 512 -1.39 -17.43 27.38
CA LEU A 512 -1.48 -18.59 26.48
C LEU A 512 -0.33 -18.60 25.46
N VAL A 513 0.09 -17.44 24.94
CA VAL A 513 1.27 -17.30 24.06
C VAL A 513 2.54 -17.76 24.78
N ALA A 514 2.75 -17.32 26.03
CA ALA A 514 3.90 -17.73 26.85
C ALA A 514 3.90 -19.25 27.11
N ALA A 515 2.73 -19.84 27.37
CA ALA A 515 2.59 -21.29 27.54
C ALA A 515 2.91 -22.05 26.22
N LEU A 516 2.45 -21.54 25.07
CA LEU A 516 2.75 -22.12 23.75
C LEU A 516 4.25 -22.04 23.40
N GLU A 517 4.92 -20.96 23.79
CA GLU A 517 6.38 -20.85 23.65
C GLU A 517 7.10 -21.99 24.37
N LYS A 518 6.70 -22.28 25.62
CA LYS A 518 7.24 -23.38 26.42
C LYS A 518 6.94 -24.74 25.79
N ILE A 519 5.71 -24.97 25.34
CA ILE A 519 5.30 -26.21 24.64
C ILE A 519 6.20 -26.46 23.42
N THR A 520 6.44 -25.44 22.60
CA THR A 520 7.24 -25.61 21.38
C THR A 520 8.75 -25.70 21.61
N ARG A 521 9.27 -25.24 22.76
CA ARG A 521 10.71 -25.29 23.09
C ARG A 521 11.12 -26.47 23.97
N HIS A 522 10.30 -26.82 24.96
CA HIS A 522 10.69 -27.68 26.08
C HIS A 522 9.94 -29.02 26.12
N GLY A 523 8.99 -29.25 25.22
CA GLY A 523 8.33 -30.54 25.06
C GLY A 523 6.85 -30.52 25.38
N ALA A 524 6.28 -31.71 25.54
CA ALA A 524 4.86 -31.96 25.30
C ALA A 524 3.88 -31.57 26.42
N ASP A 525 4.28 -30.67 27.33
CA ASP A 525 3.49 -30.37 28.51
C ASP A 525 2.42 -29.30 28.24
N LEU A 526 1.15 -29.73 28.16
CA LEU A 526 -0.01 -28.86 27.96
C LEU A 526 -0.58 -28.31 29.28
N THR A 527 0.01 -28.63 30.43
CA THR A 527 -0.53 -28.31 31.76
C THR A 527 -0.73 -26.82 31.96
N GLU A 528 0.29 -26.01 31.71
CA GLU A 528 0.22 -24.56 31.92
C GLU A 528 -0.83 -23.90 31.02
N TYR A 529 -0.84 -24.27 29.73
CA TYR A 529 -1.83 -23.74 28.77
C TYR A 529 -3.27 -24.08 29.22
N ARG A 530 -3.51 -25.33 29.64
CA ARG A 530 -4.84 -25.75 30.12
C ARG A 530 -5.23 -25.07 31.42
N ALA A 531 -4.29 -24.85 32.34
CA ALA A 531 -4.54 -24.14 33.59
C ALA A 531 -4.99 -22.70 33.33
N THR A 532 -4.27 -21.96 32.48
CA THR A 532 -4.64 -20.60 32.07
C THR A 532 -6.03 -20.56 31.42
N MET A 533 -6.30 -21.46 30.47
CA MET A 533 -7.60 -21.54 29.80
C MET A 533 -8.74 -21.85 30.79
N ALA A 534 -8.54 -22.81 31.71
CA ALA A 534 -9.52 -23.17 32.71
C ALA A 534 -9.82 -22.02 33.70
N GLU A 535 -8.77 -21.35 34.18
CA GLU A 535 -8.90 -20.19 35.08
C GLU A 535 -9.72 -19.07 34.42
N THR A 536 -9.35 -18.68 33.20
CA THR A 536 -10.04 -17.63 32.45
C THR A 536 -11.49 -18.02 32.15
N TYR A 537 -11.73 -19.27 31.74
CA TYR A 537 -13.07 -19.78 31.48
C TYR A 537 -13.97 -19.68 32.72
N THR A 538 -13.48 -20.15 33.88
CA THR A 538 -14.22 -20.08 35.14
C THR A 538 -14.45 -18.64 35.57
N LYS A 539 -13.44 -17.77 35.46
CA LYS A 539 -13.55 -16.36 35.82
C LYS A 539 -14.64 -15.63 35.02
N ILE A 540 -14.77 -15.93 33.72
CA ILE A 540 -15.72 -15.23 32.84
C ILE A 540 -17.14 -15.81 32.91
N LEU A 541 -17.29 -17.14 32.96
CA LEU A 541 -18.63 -17.75 33.00
C LEU A 541 -19.20 -17.88 34.41
N THR A 542 -18.34 -17.90 35.42
CA THR A 542 -18.73 -17.97 36.83
C THR A 542 -18.01 -16.86 37.59
N PRO A 543 -18.25 -15.58 37.23
CA PRO A 543 -17.62 -14.48 37.92
C PRO A 543 -17.90 -14.63 39.41
N PRO A 544 -16.89 -14.45 40.28
CA PRO A 544 -17.09 -14.56 41.71
C PRO A 544 -18.27 -13.66 42.07
N LYS A 545 -19.29 -14.23 42.75
CA LYS A 545 -20.38 -13.44 43.30
C LYS A 545 -19.71 -12.29 44.02
N SER A 546 -19.89 -11.07 43.54
CA SER A 546 -19.34 -9.92 44.22
C SER A 546 -19.76 -10.07 45.67
N THR A 547 -18.78 -10.22 46.56
CA THR A 547 -19.03 -10.02 47.97
C THR A 547 -19.52 -8.58 48.00
N ILE A 548 -20.83 -8.39 48.08
CA ILE A 548 -21.42 -7.12 48.45
C ILE A 548 -20.87 -6.89 49.85
N VAL A 549 -19.68 -6.29 49.92
CA VAL A 549 -19.22 -5.62 51.10
C VAL A 549 -20.23 -4.48 51.23
N LYS A 550 -21.24 -4.71 52.07
CA LYS A 550 -22.04 -3.66 52.68
C LYS A 550 -21.12 -2.80 53.55
N GLU A 551 -20.16 -2.11 52.94
CA GLU A 551 -19.63 -0.90 53.55
C GLU A 551 -20.65 0.17 53.21
N GLY A 552 -21.50 0.44 54.21
CA GLY A 552 -22.45 1.52 54.15
C GLY A 552 -21.71 2.85 54.07
N VAL A 553 -21.38 3.29 52.86
CA VAL A 553 -21.19 4.70 52.59
C VAL A 553 -22.59 5.28 52.36
N LYS A 554 -23.18 5.82 53.43
CA LYS A 554 -24.30 6.76 53.34
C LYS A 554 -23.81 7.98 52.54
N PHE A 555 -24.04 8.00 51.23
CA PHE A 555 -24.06 9.27 50.52
C PHE A 555 -25.39 9.96 50.83
N SER A 556 -25.31 10.93 51.72
CA SER A 556 -26.31 11.97 51.94
C SER A 556 -26.38 12.83 50.68
N ILE A 557 -27.30 12.51 49.78
CA ILE A 557 -27.75 13.44 48.73
C ILE A 557 -28.71 14.39 49.45
N TRP A 558 -28.22 15.53 49.93
CA TRP A 558 -28.92 16.80 50.24
C TRP A 558 -27.92 17.71 50.95
N THR A 559 -27.05 18.36 50.19
CA THR A 559 -26.50 19.67 50.55
C THR A 559 -26.57 20.52 49.29
N GLU A 560 -27.40 21.55 49.35
CA GLU A 560 -27.58 22.59 48.35
C GLU A 560 -26.32 23.46 48.27
N GLU A 561 -25.32 23.06 47.48
CA GLU A 561 -24.38 24.04 46.92
C GLU A 561 -24.05 23.66 45.47
N PRO A 562 -24.22 24.58 44.50
CA PRO A 562 -23.90 24.30 43.11
C PRO A 562 -22.39 24.13 42.93
N VAL A 563 -21.99 23.00 42.34
CA VAL A 563 -20.61 22.76 41.94
C VAL A 563 -20.22 23.80 40.89
N GLN A 564 -19.31 24.71 41.24
CA GLN A 564 -18.68 25.60 40.27
C GLN A 564 -17.80 24.78 39.34
N LEU A 565 -18.04 24.90 38.04
CA LEU A 565 -17.18 24.34 37.00
C LEU A 565 -15.78 24.97 37.10
N PRO A 566 -14.70 24.21 36.84
CA PRO A 566 -13.35 24.76 36.76
C PRO A 566 -13.31 25.90 35.72
N ALA A 567 -12.76 27.05 36.09
CA ALA A 567 -12.73 28.27 35.28
C ALA A 567 -12.12 28.09 33.87
N GLN A 568 -11.39 26.99 33.65
CA GLN A 568 -10.79 26.63 32.38
C GLN A 568 -11.83 26.06 31.40
N LEU A 569 -12.75 25.21 31.88
CA LEU A 569 -13.85 24.66 31.08
C LEU A 569 -14.89 25.73 30.71
N GLN A 570 -15.06 26.72 31.59
CA GLN A 570 -16.01 27.81 31.37
C GLN A 570 -15.51 28.80 30.29
N ARG A 571 -14.20 29.02 30.20
CA ARG A 571 -13.58 29.81 29.11
C ARG A 571 -13.61 29.09 27.77
N GLU A 572 -13.46 27.77 27.74
CA GLU A 572 -13.54 26.98 26.51
C GLU A 572 -14.97 26.99 25.94
N LEU A 573 -15.99 26.89 26.79
CA LEU A 573 -17.39 26.99 26.39
C LEU A 573 -17.80 28.39 25.90
N GLU A 574 -17.22 29.45 26.48
CA GLU A 574 -17.48 30.83 26.05
C GLU A 574 -16.75 31.18 24.74
N HIS A 575 -15.59 30.57 24.46
CA HIS A 575 -14.85 30.81 23.23
C HIS A 575 -15.54 30.18 22.00
N ASP A 576 -16.15 28.99 22.15
CA ASP A 576 -16.85 28.29 21.07
C ASP A 576 -18.18 28.93 20.67
N GLN A 577 -18.83 29.67 21.58
CA GLN A 577 -20.09 30.35 21.32
C GLN A 577 -19.93 31.71 20.61
N SER A 578 -18.71 32.23 20.49
CA SER A 578 -18.46 33.57 19.91
C SER A 578 -18.15 33.56 18.41
N ALA A 579 -18.00 32.37 17.79
CA ALA A 579 -17.58 32.23 16.39
C ALA A 579 -18.72 31.77 15.45
N ASN A 580 -19.87 32.46 15.44
CA ASN A 580 -20.79 32.38 14.29
C ASN A 580 -21.80 33.56 14.26
N PRO A 581 -21.68 34.55 13.34
CA PRO A 581 -22.70 35.58 13.18
C PRO A 581 -23.79 35.12 12.22
N LYS A 582 -24.98 34.83 12.74
CA LYS A 582 -26.21 34.67 11.92
C LYS A 582 -26.77 36.04 11.52
N GLN A 583 -27.02 36.16 10.22
CA GLN A 583 -27.86 37.18 9.60
C GLN A 583 -29.27 37.20 10.23
N THR A 584 -29.73 38.42 10.48
CA THR A 584 -31.06 38.82 10.94
C THR A 584 -32.15 38.59 9.90
N VAL A 585 -33.27 38.02 10.35
CA VAL A 585 -34.57 38.04 9.67
C VAL A 585 -35.47 39.00 10.46
N GLU A 586 -35.96 40.06 9.80
CA GLU A 586 -37.10 40.87 10.25
C GLU A 586 -38.35 40.45 9.45
N GLU A 587 -39.34 39.93 10.16
CA GLU A 587 -40.77 39.92 9.79
C GLU A 587 -41.37 41.18 10.43
N GLN A 588 -42.30 41.97 9.88
CA GLN A 588 -43.59 41.74 9.20
C GLN A 588 -44.23 43.18 9.04
N PRO A 589 -45.49 43.44 8.63
CA PRO A 589 -46.58 42.55 8.18
C PRO A 589 -47.41 43.04 6.96
N SER A 590 -48.30 42.15 6.49
CA SER A 590 -49.75 42.38 6.39
C SER A 590 -50.43 42.12 5.03
N SER A 591 -51.61 41.49 5.19
CA SER A 591 -52.82 41.51 4.37
C SER A 591 -52.85 40.80 3.00
N GLN A 592 -53.76 39.82 2.99
CA GLN A 592 -54.90 39.66 2.09
C GLN A 592 -54.77 38.87 0.77
N ASP A 593 -55.77 37.99 0.66
CA ASP A 593 -56.51 37.54 -0.51
C ASP A 593 -56.05 36.34 -1.36
N VAL A 594 -56.73 35.21 -1.08
CA VAL A 594 -57.59 34.43 -1.99
C VAL A 594 -57.17 34.33 -3.47
N GLN A 595 -56.89 33.12 -3.95
CA GLN A 595 -57.72 32.41 -4.95
C GLN A 595 -57.19 31.01 -5.27
N VAL A 596 -58.12 30.06 -5.23
CA VAL A 596 -58.05 28.71 -5.82
C VAL A 596 -58.27 28.83 -7.32
N PHE A 597 -57.57 28.07 -8.15
CA PHE A 597 -58.16 27.47 -9.36
C PHE A 597 -57.45 26.14 -9.72
N VAL A 598 -58.30 25.10 -9.74
CA VAL A 598 -58.34 23.84 -10.54
C VAL A 598 -57.04 23.14 -10.91
#